data_AF-A0A2W7JMP0-F1
#
_entry.id   AF-A0A2W7JMP0-F1
#
_cell.length_a   1.000
_cell.length_b   1.000
_cell.length_c   1.000
_cell.angle_alpha   90.00
_cell.angle_beta   90.00
_cell.angle_gamma   90.00
#
_symmetry.space_group_name_H-M   'P 1'
#
loop_
_entity.id
_entity.type
_entity.pdbx_description
1 polymer ?
#
loop_
_entity_poly.entity_id
_entity_poly.type
_entity_poly.pdbx_seq_one_letter_code
_entity_poly.pdbx_strand_id
1 'polypeptide(L)'
;MSRPAFSRLPVTVDLPLLLQALAAIVEDNWHGHFNSAYYTGDWSGVALISAADALTELAPGRGEPRLRELWRRDVRWQQGLRDLPLQIVCARLLRLGPGGRIHEHRDYDLGEPDADLRLHIPLLSPSQVDFMLDGQRMPMAAGECWYLDLARPHRVDNRDTQTRIHLVLDCRPGAWLEQAIIDGVATTPSPLVGDQALEQFNALLAGDPQLCKSLQGLRDNEAFVARTLELAAERGLVFTREELRAAMRDARWSPPVD
;
A
#
# COMPACT_ATOMS: atom_id res chain seq x y z
N MET A 1 -25.05 -1.61 -7.15
CA MET A 1 -24.27 -0.41 -6.77
C MET A 1 -22.84 -0.64 -7.23
N SER A 2 -22.10 0.40 -7.66
CA SER A 2 -20.68 0.24 -7.97
C SER A 2 -19.88 0.02 -6.68
N ARG A 3 -18.87 -0.85 -6.71
CA ARG A 3 -17.97 -1.06 -5.56
C ARG A 3 -17.22 0.25 -5.24
N PRO A 4 -16.96 0.56 -3.95
CA PRO A 4 -16.09 1.68 -3.58
C PRO A 4 -14.64 1.43 -4.03
N ALA A 5 -13.84 2.49 -4.12
CA ALA A 5 -12.42 2.36 -4.48
C ALA A 5 -11.60 1.63 -3.40
N PHE A 6 -12.02 1.71 -2.15
CA PHE A 6 -11.40 1.01 -1.03
C PHE A 6 -12.46 0.73 0.04
N SER A 7 -12.24 -0.29 0.86
CA SER A 7 -13.12 -0.60 1.99
C SER A 7 -12.36 -1.39 3.05
N ARG A 8 -12.43 -0.96 4.31
CA ARG A 8 -12.00 -1.79 5.44
C ARG A 8 -13.14 -2.75 5.78
N LEU A 9 -12.84 -4.04 5.79
CA LEU A 9 -13.81 -5.11 6.04
C LEU A 9 -14.04 -5.31 7.54
N PRO A 10 -15.27 -5.68 7.97
CA PRO A 10 -15.62 -5.93 9.37
C PRO A 10 -15.17 -7.33 9.82
N VAL A 11 -13.90 -7.67 9.58
CA VAL A 11 -13.29 -8.94 9.98
C VAL A 11 -12.00 -8.67 10.75
N THR A 12 -11.63 -9.63 11.59
CA THR A 12 -10.40 -9.58 12.39
C THR A 12 -9.61 -10.84 12.13
N VAL A 13 -8.29 -10.70 12.07
CA VAL A 13 -7.35 -11.83 12.03
C VAL A 13 -6.67 -11.98 13.37
N ASP A 14 -6.17 -13.18 13.67
CA ASP A 14 -5.28 -13.38 14.82
C ASP A 14 -3.87 -12.87 14.47
N LEU A 15 -3.70 -11.54 14.54
CA LEU A 15 -2.45 -10.89 14.18
C LEU A 15 -1.25 -11.43 14.99
N PRO A 16 -1.32 -11.61 16.33
CA PRO A 16 -0.23 -12.23 17.08
C PRO A 16 0.19 -13.60 16.54
N LEU A 17 -0.78 -14.45 16.17
CA LEU A 17 -0.49 -15.78 15.63
C LEU A 17 0.14 -15.70 14.23
N LEU A 18 -0.36 -14.82 13.37
CA LEU A 18 0.20 -14.57 12.03
C LEU A 18 1.63 -14.00 12.11
N LEU A 19 1.92 -13.13 13.08
CA LEU A 19 3.26 -12.60 13.29
C LEU A 19 4.25 -13.68 13.75
N GLN A 20 3.81 -14.63 14.57
CA GLN A 20 4.63 -15.78 14.94
C GLN A 20 4.93 -16.70 13.74
N ALA A 21 3.94 -16.90 12.86
CA ALA A 21 4.12 -17.66 11.62
C ALA A 21 5.08 -16.94 10.67
N LEU A 22 4.91 -15.62 10.51
CA LEU A 22 5.78 -14.76 9.72
C LEU A 22 7.24 -14.84 10.18
N ALA A 23 7.48 -14.75 11.49
CA ALA A 23 8.83 -14.79 12.07
C ALA A 23 9.54 -16.14 11.87
N ALA A 24 8.80 -17.22 11.59
CA ALA A 24 9.37 -18.54 11.34
C ALA A 24 9.81 -18.75 9.88
N ILE A 25 9.50 -17.82 8.97
CA ILE A 25 9.92 -17.90 7.57
C ILE A 25 11.40 -17.50 7.48
N VAL A 26 12.24 -18.45 7.04
CA VAL A 26 13.66 -18.18 6.76
C VAL A 26 13.86 -17.35 5.49
N GLU A 27 14.96 -16.59 5.43
CA GLU A 27 15.23 -15.63 4.34
C GLU A 27 15.22 -16.27 2.95
N ASP A 28 15.71 -17.51 2.82
CA ASP A 28 15.77 -18.25 1.55
C ASP A 28 14.39 -18.52 0.90
N ASN A 29 13.30 -18.39 1.67
CA ASN A 29 11.95 -18.51 1.10
C ASN A 29 11.44 -17.21 0.47
N TRP A 30 12.11 -16.08 0.68
CA TRP A 30 11.75 -14.80 0.09
C TRP A 30 12.32 -14.72 -1.33
N HIS A 31 11.41 -14.62 -2.29
CA HIS A 31 11.77 -14.53 -3.70
C HIS A 31 11.59 -13.07 -4.15
N GLY A 32 12.59 -12.52 -4.85
CA GLY A 32 12.47 -11.20 -5.47
C GLY A 32 11.24 -11.14 -6.37
N HIS A 33 10.52 -10.02 -6.33
CA HIS A 33 9.32 -9.87 -7.14
C HIS A 33 9.70 -9.91 -8.62
N PHE A 34 8.97 -10.70 -9.41
CA PHE A 34 9.28 -10.97 -10.81
C PHE A 34 9.23 -9.72 -11.71
N ASN A 35 8.61 -8.65 -11.23
CA ASN A 35 8.41 -7.42 -11.98
C ASN A 35 9.42 -6.33 -11.60
N SER A 36 10.67 -6.51 -12.00
CA SER A 36 11.78 -5.59 -11.70
C SER A 36 11.66 -4.19 -12.31
N ALA A 37 10.71 -3.97 -13.24
CA ALA A 37 10.47 -2.65 -13.83
C ALA A 37 9.60 -1.73 -12.96
N TYR A 38 8.86 -2.29 -11.99
CA TYR A 38 7.89 -1.54 -11.18
C TYR A 38 8.36 -1.26 -9.76
N TYR A 39 9.62 -1.48 -9.41
CA TYR A 39 10.10 -1.13 -8.07
C TYR A 39 11.56 -0.71 -8.02
N THR A 40 11.89 -0.02 -6.93
CA THR A 40 13.26 0.28 -6.49
C THR A 40 13.44 -0.26 -5.07
N GLY A 41 14.61 -0.80 -4.73
CA GLY A 41 14.88 -1.38 -3.42
C GLY A 41 14.51 -2.87 -3.33
N ASP A 42 14.23 -3.38 -2.14
CA ASP A 42 13.78 -4.76 -1.94
C ASP A 42 12.25 -4.86 -2.04
N TRP A 43 11.77 -5.42 -3.15
CA TRP A 43 10.41 -5.95 -3.23
C TRP A 43 10.48 -7.46 -3.45
N SER A 44 10.01 -8.22 -2.46
CA SER A 44 10.07 -9.67 -2.44
C SER A 44 8.80 -10.28 -1.86
N GLY A 45 8.60 -11.57 -2.05
CA GLY A 45 7.41 -12.23 -1.55
C GLY A 45 7.57 -13.72 -1.30
N VAL A 46 6.57 -14.25 -0.60
CA VAL A 46 6.43 -15.66 -0.25
C VAL A 46 5.00 -16.10 -0.57
N ALA A 47 4.85 -17.15 -1.36
CA ALA A 47 3.54 -17.73 -1.65
C ALA A 47 3.15 -18.73 -0.55
N LEU A 48 1.94 -18.56 0.00
CA LEU A 48 1.30 -19.53 0.89
C LEU A 48 0.29 -20.38 0.12
N ILE A 49 -0.43 -19.77 -0.82
CA ILE A 49 -1.35 -20.42 -1.76
C ILE A 49 -1.13 -19.75 -3.11
N SER A 50 -0.89 -20.54 -4.16
CA SER A 50 -0.71 -20.07 -5.55
C SER A 50 -1.79 -20.68 -6.44
N ALA A 51 -2.21 -19.99 -7.50
CA ALA A 51 -3.09 -20.59 -8.50
C ALA A 51 -2.33 -21.59 -9.39
N ALA A 52 -3.02 -22.67 -9.82
CA ALA A 52 -2.44 -23.73 -10.64
C ALA A 52 -1.90 -23.28 -12.01
N ASP A 53 -2.47 -22.19 -12.54
CA ASP A 53 -2.18 -21.56 -13.82
C ASP A 53 -1.27 -20.33 -13.70
N ALA A 54 -0.86 -19.94 -12.49
CA ALA A 54 -0.01 -18.78 -12.27
C ALA A 54 1.38 -18.99 -12.91
N LEU A 55 1.88 -17.97 -13.61
CA LEU A 55 3.20 -17.99 -14.26
C LEU A 55 4.35 -18.16 -13.26
N THR A 56 4.19 -17.62 -12.06
CA THR A 56 5.10 -17.77 -10.92
C THR A 56 4.28 -17.95 -9.65
N GLU A 57 4.90 -18.40 -8.56
CA GLU A 57 4.19 -18.58 -7.29
C GLU A 57 3.62 -17.28 -6.70
N LEU A 58 4.22 -16.13 -7.07
CA LEU A 58 3.78 -14.80 -6.64
C LEU A 58 2.81 -14.15 -7.61
N ALA A 59 2.67 -14.66 -8.84
CA ALA A 59 1.75 -14.11 -9.84
C ALA A 59 0.29 -14.44 -9.48
N PRO A 60 -0.67 -13.58 -9.87
CA PRO A 60 -2.08 -13.95 -9.84
C PRO A 60 -2.39 -15.08 -10.83
N GLY A 61 -3.53 -15.74 -10.64
CA GLY A 61 -4.06 -16.75 -11.56
C GLY A 61 -5.48 -17.15 -11.18
N ARG A 62 -6.21 -17.79 -12.10
CA ARG A 62 -7.62 -18.18 -11.92
C ARG A 62 -7.81 -19.68 -11.76
N GLY A 63 -6.75 -20.48 -11.85
CA GLY A 63 -6.77 -21.92 -11.70
C GLY A 63 -7.01 -22.35 -10.25
N GLU A 64 -7.12 -23.66 -10.05
CA GLU A 64 -7.36 -24.25 -8.74
C GLU A 64 -6.28 -23.84 -7.70
N PRO A 65 -6.66 -23.55 -6.45
CA PRO A 65 -5.71 -23.19 -5.41
C PRO A 65 -4.73 -24.34 -5.10
N ARG A 66 -3.43 -24.03 -5.16
CA ARG A 66 -2.36 -24.95 -4.75
C ARG A 66 -1.74 -24.44 -3.46
N LEU A 67 -1.99 -25.16 -2.38
CA LEU A 67 -1.35 -24.91 -1.09
C LEU A 67 0.17 -25.08 -1.23
N ARG A 68 0.95 -24.15 -0.69
CA ARG A 68 2.42 -24.23 -0.67
C ARG A 68 2.90 -24.91 0.61
N GLU A 69 4.19 -25.23 0.67
CA GLU A 69 4.73 -26.00 1.79
C GLU A 69 4.66 -25.23 3.12
N LEU A 70 4.90 -23.92 3.09
CA LEU A 70 4.78 -23.07 4.27
C LEU A 70 3.36 -23.06 4.83
N TRP A 71 2.35 -23.03 3.95
CA TRP A 71 0.96 -23.19 4.39
C TRP A 71 0.75 -24.57 5.02
N ARG A 72 1.12 -25.66 4.34
CA ARG A 72 0.88 -27.02 4.85
C ARG A 72 1.57 -27.33 6.18
N ARG A 73 2.79 -26.83 6.38
CA ARG A 73 3.62 -27.17 7.55
C ARG A 73 3.33 -26.31 8.77
N ASP A 74 2.87 -25.08 8.59
CA ASP A 74 2.65 -24.15 9.69
C ASP A 74 1.17 -23.84 9.86
N VAL A 75 0.53 -24.57 10.79
CA VAL A 75 -0.91 -24.51 11.09
C VAL A 75 -1.41 -23.11 11.47
N ARG A 76 -0.48 -22.22 11.87
CA ARG A 76 -0.79 -20.85 12.29
C ARG A 76 -1.35 -20.01 11.14
N TRP A 77 -0.96 -20.29 9.89
CA TRP A 77 -1.55 -19.61 8.73
C TRP A 77 -3.04 -19.93 8.57
N GLN A 78 -3.42 -21.20 8.70
CA GLN A 78 -4.82 -21.62 8.66
C GLN A 78 -5.59 -21.06 9.86
N GLN A 79 -5.02 -21.18 11.05
CA GLN A 79 -5.66 -20.73 12.29
C GLN A 79 -5.87 -19.22 12.30
N GLY A 80 -4.89 -18.43 11.87
CA GLY A 80 -4.98 -16.97 11.86
C GLY A 80 -6.00 -16.41 10.86
N LEU A 81 -6.41 -17.21 9.87
CA LEU A 81 -7.36 -16.84 8.82
C LEU A 81 -8.70 -17.60 8.91
N ARG A 82 -8.87 -18.52 9.87
CA ARG A 82 -9.98 -19.48 9.91
C ARG A 82 -11.37 -18.84 9.98
N ASP A 83 -11.45 -17.67 10.59
CA ASP A 83 -12.72 -16.97 10.88
C ASP A 83 -13.09 -15.99 9.74
N LEU A 84 -12.30 -15.93 8.67
CA LEU A 84 -12.61 -15.15 7.49
C LEU A 84 -13.59 -15.91 6.59
N PRO A 85 -14.81 -15.38 6.34
CA PRO A 85 -15.79 -16.00 5.43
C PRO A 85 -15.44 -15.72 3.96
N LEU A 86 -14.23 -16.11 3.56
CA LEU A 86 -13.62 -15.83 2.27
C LEU A 86 -13.31 -17.14 1.52
N GLN A 87 -13.55 -17.14 0.22
CA GLN A 87 -13.02 -18.18 -0.66
C GLN A 87 -11.67 -17.71 -1.21
N ILE A 88 -10.60 -17.99 -0.45
CA ILE A 88 -9.22 -17.59 -0.80
C ILE A 88 -8.69 -18.51 -1.92
N VAL A 89 -8.26 -17.92 -3.03
CA VAL A 89 -7.65 -18.65 -4.16
C VAL A 89 -6.14 -18.47 -4.22
N CYS A 90 -5.64 -17.28 -3.88
CA CYS A 90 -4.21 -17.03 -3.67
C CYS A 90 -3.98 -16.33 -2.34
N ALA A 91 -2.84 -16.64 -1.70
CA ALA A 91 -2.39 -15.98 -0.48
C ALA A 91 -0.87 -15.84 -0.54
N ARG A 92 -0.38 -14.60 -0.42
CA ARG A 92 1.05 -14.29 -0.50
C ARG A 92 1.44 -13.18 0.46
N LEU A 93 2.63 -13.30 1.02
CA LEU A 93 3.27 -12.25 1.79
C LEU A 93 4.07 -11.38 0.81
N LEU A 94 3.87 -10.07 0.84
CA LEU A 94 4.63 -9.12 0.04
C LEU A 94 5.40 -8.18 0.96
N ARG A 95 6.72 -8.25 0.85
CA ARG A 95 7.71 -7.47 1.60
C ARG A 95 8.21 -6.30 0.78
N LEU A 96 8.19 -5.11 1.38
CA LEU A 96 8.89 -3.94 0.87
C LEU A 96 9.92 -3.50 1.91
N GLY A 97 11.20 -3.64 1.59
CA GLY A 97 12.30 -3.29 2.48
C GLY A 97 12.41 -1.79 2.75
N PRO A 98 13.28 -1.39 3.69
CA PRO A 98 13.54 0.02 3.99
C PRO A 98 13.95 0.82 2.75
N GLY A 99 13.38 2.01 2.58
CA GLY A 99 13.60 2.85 1.38
C GLY A 99 12.99 2.31 0.09
N GLY A 100 12.34 1.15 0.11
CA GLY A 100 11.76 0.50 -1.06
C GLY A 100 10.57 1.28 -1.61
N ARG A 101 10.40 1.23 -2.94
CA ARG A 101 9.30 1.88 -3.64
C ARG A 101 8.71 0.93 -4.67
N ILE A 102 7.39 0.84 -4.73
CA ILE A 102 6.63 0.26 -5.82
C ILE A 102 6.08 1.42 -6.64
N HIS A 103 6.54 1.55 -7.88
CA HIS A 103 6.15 2.61 -8.80
C HIS A 103 4.67 2.56 -9.13
N GLU A 104 4.13 3.69 -9.58
CA GLU A 104 2.71 3.78 -9.90
C GLU A 104 2.35 2.86 -11.08
N HIS A 105 1.35 2.00 -10.85
CA HIS A 105 0.86 1.04 -11.83
C HIS A 105 -0.62 0.74 -11.62
N ARG A 106 -1.16 -0.14 -12.47
CA ARG A 106 -2.53 -0.65 -12.41
C ARG A 106 -2.50 -2.17 -12.59
N ASP A 107 -3.30 -2.86 -11.79
CA ASP A 107 -3.54 -4.29 -11.89
C ASP A 107 -4.76 -4.50 -12.79
N TYR A 108 -4.55 -4.47 -14.10
CA TYR A 108 -5.64 -4.51 -15.09
C TYR A 108 -6.50 -5.78 -15.01
N ASP A 109 -5.92 -6.90 -14.58
CA ASP A 109 -6.60 -8.19 -14.43
C ASP A 109 -7.69 -8.20 -13.35
N LEU A 110 -7.61 -7.27 -12.39
CA LEU A 110 -8.60 -7.09 -11.32
C LEU A 110 -9.80 -6.24 -11.73
N GLY A 111 -9.73 -5.56 -12.88
CA GLY A 111 -10.83 -4.74 -13.40
C GLY A 111 -11.89 -5.52 -14.18
N GLU A 112 -11.63 -6.79 -14.50
CA GLU A 112 -12.51 -7.62 -15.32
C GLU A 112 -13.78 -8.06 -14.58
N PRO A 113 -14.89 -8.32 -15.31
CA PRO A 113 -16.03 -9.03 -14.75
C PRO A 113 -15.59 -10.36 -14.11
N ASP A 114 -16.12 -10.64 -12.92
CA ASP A 114 -15.82 -11.84 -12.12
C ASP A 114 -14.34 -12.01 -11.73
N ALA A 115 -13.52 -10.95 -11.82
CA ALA A 115 -12.16 -10.97 -11.28
C ALA A 115 -12.17 -11.21 -9.76
N ASP A 116 -11.11 -11.84 -9.27
CA ASP A 116 -10.90 -12.01 -7.85
C ASP A 116 -10.77 -10.65 -7.15
N LEU A 117 -11.31 -10.55 -5.94
CA LEU A 117 -11.26 -9.36 -5.12
C LEU A 117 -10.03 -9.43 -4.23
N ARG A 118 -9.06 -8.56 -4.50
CA ARG A 118 -7.79 -8.51 -3.79
C ARG A 118 -7.94 -7.80 -2.46
N LEU A 119 -7.53 -8.47 -1.39
CA LEU A 119 -7.54 -7.97 -0.02
C LEU A 119 -6.11 -7.84 0.50
N HIS A 120 -5.87 -6.79 1.28
CA HIS A 120 -4.63 -6.54 1.99
C HIS A 120 -4.85 -6.64 3.49
N ILE A 121 -3.99 -7.40 4.16
CA ILE A 121 -3.90 -7.46 5.62
C ILE A 121 -2.48 -7.03 5.99
N PRO A 122 -2.28 -5.80 6.48
CA PRO A 122 -0.98 -5.38 6.96
C PRO A 122 -0.58 -6.21 8.17
N LEU A 123 0.58 -6.87 8.11
CA LEU A 123 1.15 -7.58 9.27
C LEU A 123 2.20 -6.70 9.94
N LEU A 124 3.11 -6.14 9.13
CA LEU A 124 4.07 -5.11 9.53
C LEU A 124 3.84 -3.88 8.66
N SER A 125 3.45 -2.76 9.26
CA SER A 125 3.15 -1.50 8.56
C SER A 125 3.68 -0.30 9.36
N PRO A 126 4.99 0.00 9.24
CA PRO A 126 5.58 1.11 9.96
C PRO A 126 5.02 2.48 9.51
N SER A 127 5.12 3.49 10.37
CA SER A 127 4.42 4.77 10.22
C SER A 127 4.79 5.58 8.98
N GLN A 128 6.00 5.37 8.42
CA GLN A 128 6.50 6.10 7.26
C GLN A 128 6.26 5.37 5.93
N VAL A 129 5.37 4.36 5.92
CA VAL A 129 4.86 3.72 4.70
C VAL A 129 3.62 4.46 4.20
N ASP A 130 3.63 4.77 2.91
CA ASP A 130 2.47 5.30 2.20
C ASP A 130 2.02 4.29 1.15
N PHE A 131 0.78 3.82 1.26
CA PHE A 131 0.10 3.15 0.15
C PHE A 131 -0.84 4.17 -0.49
N MET A 132 -0.56 4.54 -1.72
CA MET A 132 -1.35 5.52 -2.46
C MET A 132 -2.26 4.79 -3.45
N LEU A 133 -3.55 5.12 -3.44
CA LEU A 133 -4.56 4.62 -4.36
C LEU A 133 -5.33 5.82 -4.92
N ASP A 134 -5.28 6.00 -6.23
CA ASP A 134 -5.97 7.08 -6.96
C ASP A 134 -5.68 8.47 -6.34
N GLY A 135 -4.42 8.71 -5.97
CA GLY A 135 -3.97 9.95 -5.32
C GLY A 135 -4.26 10.06 -3.81
N GLN A 136 -4.88 9.05 -3.20
CA GLN A 136 -5.23 9.04 -1.78
C GLN A 136 -4.36 8.07 -0.99
N ARG A 137 -3.86 8.50 0.17
CA ARG A 137 -3.10 7.65 1.10
C ARG A 137 -4.07 6.80 1.92
N MET A 138 -3.95 5.48 1.77
CA MET A 138 -4.79 4.51 2.46
C MET A 138 -4.35 4.37 3.92
N PRO A 139 -5.24 4.61 4.91
CA PRO A 139 -4.89 4.60 6.33
C PRO A 139 -4.95 3.19 6.93
N MET A 140 -4.27 2.23 6.30
CA MET A 140 -4.29 0.82 6.73
C MET A 140 -3.44 0.61 7.99
N ALA A 141 -4.01 -0.01 9.01
CA ALA A 141 -3.31 -0.41 10.23
C ALA A 141 -3.08 -1.94 10.30
N ALA A 142 -2.09 -2.35 11.10
CA ALA A 142 -1.76 -3.76 11.27
C ALA A 142 -2.95 -4.57 11.82
N GLY A 143 -3.19 -5.74 11.23
CA GLY A 143 -4.28 -6.65 11.60
C GLY A 143 -5.64 -6.31 11.00
N GLU A 144 -5.78 -5.19 10.30
CA GLU A 144 -7.00 -4.86 9.56
C GLU A 144 -7.06 -5.60 8.21
N CYS A 145 -8.26 -5.75 7.64
CA CYS A 145 -8.45 -6.33 6.31
C CYS A 145 -9.07 -5.30 5.37
N TRP A 146 -8.42 -5.05 4.24
CA TRP A 146 -8.77 -3.98 3.31
C TRP A 146 -8.96 -4.48 1.89
N TYR A 147 -10.09 -4.19 1.30
CA TYR A 147 -10.25 -4.20 -0.15
C TYR A 147 -9.71 -2.90 -0.74
N LEU A 148 -8.97 -2.99 -1.84
CA LEU A 148 -8.49 -1.87 -2.65
C LEU A 148 -8.77 -2.18 -4.13
N ASP A 149 -9.37 -1.24 -4.84
CA ASP A 149 -9.60 -1.31 -6.28
C ASP A 149 -8.30 -1.02 -7.05
N LEU A 150 -7.41 -2.02 -7.11
CA LEU A 150 -6.08 -1.88 -7.71
C LEU A 150 -6.08 -1.80 -9.24
N ALA A 151 -7.24 -1.87 -9.89
CA ALA A 151 -7.38 -1.47 -11.30
C ALA A 151 -7.15 0.04 -11.47
N ARG A 152 -7.22 0.82 -10.38
CA ARG A 152 -6.85 2.23 -10.30
C ARG A 152 -5.34 2.41 -10.12
N PRO A 153 -4.79 3.59 -10.51
CA PRO A 153 -3.40 3.92 -10.24
C PRO A 153 -3.07 3.76 -8.76
N HIS A 154 -2.01 3.03 -8.45
CA HIS A 154 -1.55 2.87 -7.09
C HIS A 154 -0.03 2.69 -7.01
N ARG A 155 0.56 3.12 -5.90
CA ARG A 155 1.99 3.02 -5.60
C ARG A 155 2.23 2.82 -4.11
N VAL A 156 3.43 2.39 -3.74
CA VAL A 156 3.80 2.23 -2.33
C VAL A 156 5.19 2.79 -2.10
N ASP A 157 5.34 3.64 -1.08
CA ASP A 157 6.63 4.19 -0.67
C ASP A 157 6.91 3.78 0.78
N ASN A 158 7.92 2.94 1.00
CA ASN A 158 8.42 2.66 2.34
C ASN A 158 9.62 3.57 2.66
N ARG A 159 9.36 4.73 3.27
CA ARG A 159 10.43 5.65 3.70
C ARG A 159 10.94 5.32 5.10
N ASP A 160 10.41 4.27 5.72
CA ASP A 160 10.85 3.85 7.04
C ASP A 160 12.20 3.12 6.96
N THR A 161 12.81 2.99 8.13
CA THR A 161 13.98 2.12 8.36
C THR A 161 13.58 0.66 8.60
N GLN A 162 12.28 0.41 8.80
CA GLN A 162 11.70 -0.90 9.03
C GLN A 162 11.02 -1.46 7.78
N THR A 163 10.98 -2.78 7.70
CA THR A 163 10.33 -3.51 6.63
C THR A 163 8.80 -3.44 6.73
N ARG A 164 8.13 -3.24 5.59
CA ARG A 164 6.68 -3.43 5.45
C ARG A 164 6.38 -4.83 4.94
N ILE A 165 5.41 -5.52 5.55
CA ILE A 165 4.93 -6.83 5.08
C ILE A 165 3.41 -6.86 5.16
N HIS A 166 2.74 -7.06 4.02
CA HIS A 166 1.30 -7.35 3.97
C HIS A 166 1.07 -8.79 3.52
N LEU A 167 0.09 -9.43 4.13
CA LEU A 167 -0.56 -10.62 3.57
C LEU A 167 -1.60 -10.13 2.53
N VAL A 168 -1.42 -10.56 1.29
CA VAL A 168 -2.31 -10.26 0.17
C VAL A 168 -3.08 -11.52 -0.17
N LEU A 169 -4.40 -11.40 -0.20
CA LEU A 169 -5.32 -12.48 -0.53
C LEU A 169 -6.03 -12.12 -1.83
N ASP A 170 -6.06 -13.04 -2.80
CA ASP A 170 -7.00 -12.96 -3.91
C ASP A 170 -8.17 -13.89 -3.56
N CYS A 171 -9.39 -13.34 -3.54
CA CYS A 171 -10.60 -14.04 -3.10
C CYS A 171 -11.65 -14.06 -4.20
N ARG A 172 -12.34 -15.19 -4.39
CA ARG A 172 -13.47 -15.23 -5.32
C ARG A 172 -14.56 -14.24 -4.88
N PRO A 173 -15.23 -13.55 -5.81
CA PRO A 173 -16.43 -12.78 -5.50
C PRO A 173 -17.48 -13.68 -4.84
N GLY A 174 -18.17 -13.16 -3.84
CA GLY A 174 -19.22 -13.86 -3.13
C GLY A 174 -20.12 -12.89 -2.38
N ALA A 175 -21.37 -13.27 -2.16
CA ALA A 175 -22.40 -12.37 -1.63
C ALA A 175 -21.98 -11.66 -0.34
N TRP A 176 -21.34 -12.40 0.59
CA TRP A 176 -20.83 -11.81 1.82
C TRP A 176 -19.70 -10.79 1.55
N LEU A 177 -18.71 -11.13 0.73
CA LEU A 177 -17.56 -10.26 0.49
C LEU A 177 -17.97 -8.99 -0.24
N GLU A 178 -18.83 -9.11 -1.25
CA GLU A 178 -19.34 -7.95 -1.97
C GLU A 178 -20.12 -7.01 -1.04
N GLN A 179 -21.00 -7.57 -0.19
CA GLN A 179 -21.76 -6.78 0.76
C GLN A 179 -20.85 -6.14 1.81
N ALA A 180 -19.86 -6.87 2.34
CA ALA A 180 -18.92 -6.35 3.31
C ALA A 180 -18.05 -5.22 2.73
N ILE A 181 -17.70 -5.28 1.43
CA ILE A 181 -17.02 -4.18 0.73
C ILE A 181 -17.94 -2.96 0.62
N ILE A 182 -19.20 -3.16 0.25
CA ILE A 182 -20.19 -2.07 0.11
C ILE A 182 -20.47 -1.39 1.45
N ASP A 183 -20.67 -2.18 2.51
CA ASP A 183 -20.99 -1.69 3.85
C ASP A 183 -19.78 -1.01 4.49
N GLY A 184 -18.60 -1.60 4.31
CA GLY A 184 -17.36 -1.20 4.98
C GLY A 184 -17.50 -1.16 6.50
N VAL A 185 -16.57 -0.48 7.16
CA VAL A 185 -16.64 -0.21 8.60
C VAL A 185 -16.81 1.29 8.82
N ALA A 186 -17.84 1.70 9.58
CA ALA A 186 -18.14 3.12 9.82
C ALA A 186 -17.00 3.91 10.49
N THR A 187 -16.14 3.24 11.27
CA THR A 187 -14.97 3.86 11.92
C THR A 187 -13.72 3.87 11.05
N THR A 188 -13.85 3.60 9.73
CA THR A 188 -12.73 3.67 8.80
C THR A 188 -12.26 5.12 8.69
N PRO A 189 -10.98 5.42 8.97
CA PRO A 189 -10.47 6.78 8.81
C PRO A 189 -10.60 7.22 7.35
N SER A 190 -10.91 8.49 7.12
CA SER A 190 -10.86 9.05 5.77
C SER A 190 -9.42 8.98 5.24
N PRO A 191 -9.21 8.59 3.97
CA PRO A 191 -7.91 8.68 3.36
C PRO A 191 -7.38 10.11 3.42
N LEU A 192 -6.08 10.25 3.66
CA LEU A 192 -5.42 11.53 3.48
C LEU A 192 -5.23 11.71 1.98
N VAL A 193 -5.69 12.82 1.40
CA VAL A 193 -5.38 13.13 0.01
C VAL A 193 -3.88 13.40 -0.05
N GLY A 194 -3.11 12.75 -0.94
CA GLY A 194 -1.67 12.99 -1.07
C GLY A 194 -1.35 14.46 -1.33
N ASP A 195 -2.24 15.15 -2.04
CA ASP A 195 -2.19 16.59 -2.27
C ASP A 195 -2.56 17.44 -1.04
N GLN A 196 -3.31 16.95 -0.04
CA GLN A 196 -3.75 17.79 1.08
C GLN A 196 -2.59 18.29 1.94
N ALA A 197 -1.56 17.46 2.19
CA ALA A 197 -0.41 17.91 2.96
C ALA A 197 0.39 18.98 2.19
N LEU A 198 0.49 18.82 0.87
CA LEU A 198 1.14 19.78 -0.01
C LEU A 198 0.30 21.08 -0.13
N GLU A 199 -1.01 20.98 -0.30
CA GLU A 199 -1.95 22.10 -0.33
C GLU A 199 -1.99 22.84 1.02
N GLN A 200 -2.00 22.12 2.14
CA GLN A 200 -1.91 22.69 3.48
C GLN A 200 -0.57 23.41 3.66
N PHE A 201 0.54 22.84 3.18
CA PHE A 201 1.84 23.49 3.23
C PHE A 201 1.90 24.72 2.33
N ASN A 202 1.25 24.68 1.15
CA ASN A 202 1.11 25.83 0.26
C ASN A 202 0.29 26.96 0.91
N ALA A 203 -0.82 26.61 1.57
CA ALA A 203 -1.64 27.56 2.32
C ALA A 203 -0.88 28.18 3.50
N LEU A 204 -0.04 27.41 4.19
CA LEU A 204 0.86 27.91 5.23
C LEU A 204 1.89 28.89 4.67
N LEU A 205 2.51 28.57 3.53
CA LEU A 205 3.44 29.48 2.87
C LEU A 205 2.79 30.81 2.49
N ALA A 206 1.59 30.77 1.92
CA ALA A 206 0.83 31.98 1.57
C ALA A 206 0.51 32.85 2.80
N GLY A 207 0.38 32.24 3.99
CA GLY A 207 0.08 32.92 5.25
C GLY A 207 1.29 33.29 6.12
N ASP A 208 2.50 32.78 5.81
CA ASP A 208 3.70 32.95 6.63
C ASP A 208 4.88 33.56 5.83
N PRO A 209 5.08 34.89 5.92
CA PRO A 209 6.16 35.59 5.23
C PRO A 209 7.57 35.13 5.63
N GLN A 210 7.74 34.63 6.86
CA GLN A 210 9.03 34.13 7.35
C GLN A 210 9.36 32.80 6.67
N LEU A 211 8.34 31.94 6.53
CA LEU A 211 8.45 30.67 5.82
C LEU A 211 8.74 30.88 4.33
N CYS A 212 8.06 31.83 3.67
CA CYS A 212 8.36 32.19 2.29
C CYS A 212 9.83 32.64 2.12
N LYS A 213 10.32 33.54 2.98
CA LYS A 213 11.72 34.00 2.94
C LYS A 213 12.73 32.87 3.07
N SER A 214 12.39 31.84 3.85
CA SER A 214 13.28 30.67 4.04
C SER A 214 13.45 29.83 2.78
N LEU A 215 12.53 29.94 1.81
CA LEU A 215 12.56 29.22 0.54
C LEU A 215 13.01 30.10 -0.65
N GLN A 216 12.75 31.42 -0.62
CA GLN A 216 13.08 32.38 -1.69
C GLN A 216 14.57 32.43 -2.06
N GLY A 217 15.48 32.17 -1.10
CA GLY A 217 16.93 32.22 -1.33
C GLY A 217 17.51 31.01 -2.08
N LEU A 218 16.72 29.96 -2.31
CA LEU A 218 17.20 28.69 -2.86
C LEU A 218 17.06 28.67 -4.38
N ARG A 219 18.16 28.96 -5.08
CA ARG A 219 18.22 28.94 -6.56
C ARG A 219 18.42 27.55 -7.15
N ASP A 220 18.83 26.59 -6.33
CA ASP A 220 18.96 25.19 -6.73
C ASP A 220 17.64 24.45 -6.44
N ASN A 221 17.10 23.81 -7.47
CA ASN A 221 15.86 23.04 -7.37
C ASN A 221 15.99 21.90 -6.35
N GLU A 222 17.14 21.26 -6.23
CA GLU A 222 17.31 20.19 -5.24
C GLU A 222 17.34 20.74 -3.81
N ALA A 223 18.07 21.82 -3.57
CA ALA A 223 18.07 22.51 -2.29
C ALA A 223 16.66 23.03 -1.92
N PHE A 224 15.92 23.59 -2.88
CA PHE A 224 14.54 24.04 -2.68
C PHE A 224 13.63 22.89 -2.26
N VAL A 225 13.67 21.78 -3.00
CA VAL A 225 12.84 20.61 -2.70
C VAL A 225 13.21 20.01 -1.35
N ALA A 226 14.50 19.83 -1.06
CA ALA A 226 14.95 19.29 0.22
C ALA A 226 14.49 20.16 1.40
N ARG A 227 14.65 21.48 1.30
CA ARG A 227 14.24 22.40 2.37
C ARG A 227 12.72 22.46 2.53
N THR A 228 11.98 22.41 1.43
CA THR A 228 10.51 22.37 1.45
C THR A 228 10.00 21.13 2.18
N LEU A 229 10.56 19.96 1.90
CA LEU A 229 10.21 18.71 2.56
C LEU A 229 10.53 18.74 4.06
N GLU A 230 11.68 19.31 4.43
CA GLU A 230 12.09 19.46 5.84
C GLU A 230 11.11 20.37 6.62
N LEU A 231 10.79 21.55 6.07
CA LEU A 231 9.87 22.50 6.69
C LEU A 231 8.44 21.95 6.82
N ALA A 232 8.00 21.16 5.83
CA ALA A 232 6.71 20.49 5.88
C ALA A 232 6.70 19.41 6.97
N ALA A 233 7.74 18.58 7.05
CA ALA A 233 7.88 17.54 8.06
C ALA A 233 7.92 18.10 9.49
N GLU A 234 8.61 19.23 9.73
CA GLU A 234 8.60 19.95 11.01
C GLU A 234 7.18 20.34 11.47
N ARG A 235 6.23 20.45 10.53
CA ARG A 235 4.83 20.86 10.75
C ARG A 235 3.85 19.69 10.66
N GLY A 236 4.36 18.46 10.58
CA GLY A 236 3.54 17.25 10.47
C GLY A 236 2.90 17.07 9.08
N LEU A 237 3.31 17.85 8.09
CA LEU A 237 2.85 17.76 6.71
C LEU A 237 3.82 16.90 5.92
N VAL A 238 3.37 15.74 5.46
CA VAL A 238 4.23 14.77 4.78
C VAL A 238 3.76 14.62 3.34
N PHE A 239 4.62 15.04 2.41
CA PHE A 239 4.50 14.79 0.98
C PHE A 239 5.88 14.45 0.41
N THR A 240 5.92 13.93 -0.81
CA THR A 240 7.11 13.39 -1.45
C THR A 240 7.80 14.42 -2.35
N ARG A 241 9.07 14.15 -2.66
CA ARG A 241 9.83 14.89 -3.68
C ARG A 241 9.13 14.83 -5.04
N GLU A 242 8.58 13.68 -5.43
CA GLU A 242 7.80 13.56 -6.67
C GLU A 242 6.53 14.42 -6.65
N GLU A 243 5.76 14.41 -5.56
CA GLU A 243 4.55 15.24 -5.40
C GLU A 243 4.87 16.73 -5.50
N LEU A 244 5.90 17.19 -4.78
CA LEU A 244 6.34 18.59 -4.87
C LEU A 244 6.82 18.94 -6.28
N ARG A 245 7.66 18.11 -6.91
CA ARG A 245 8.15 18.35 -8.26
C ARG A 245 7.01 18.29 -9.30
N ALA A 246 6.01 17.46 -9.10
CA ALA A 246 4.82 17.41 -9.96
C ALA A 246 4.01 18.71 -9.83
N ALA A 247 3.76 19.18 -8.61
CA ALA A 247 3.08 20.46 -8.39
C ALA A 247 3.85 21.66 -8.96
N MET A 248 5.19 21.63 -8.90
CA MET A 248 6.06 22.63 -9.53
C MET A 248 5.97 22.62 -11.06
N ARG A 249 5.83 21.43 -11.69
CA ARG A 249 5.68 21.31 -13.16
C ARG A 249 4.31 21.77 -13.65
N ASP A 250 3.26 21.50 -12.87
CA ASP A 250 1.88 21.82 -13.23
C ASP A 250 1.49 23.28 -12.92
N ALA A 251 2.46 24.12 -12.55
CA ALA A 251 2.29 25.53 -12.13
C ALA A 251 1.29 25.73 -10.96
N ARG A 252 0.88 24.65 -10.28
CA ARG A 252 0.13 24.69 -9.01
C ARG A 252 0.99 25.20 -7.85
N TRP A 253 2.30 25.21 -8.05
CA TRP A 253 3.30 25.70 -7.13
C TRP A 253 4.39 26.46 -7.90
N SER A 254 4.58 27.73 -7.58
CA SER A 254 5.78 28.47 -8.02
C SER A 254 6.64 28.75 -6.79
N PRO A 255 7.98 28.69 -6.89
CA PRO A 255 8.83 29.33 -5.88
C PRO A 255 8.34 30.78 -5.72
N PRO A 256 8.27 31.34 -4.50
CA PRO A 256 7.89 32.73 -4.36
C PRO A 256 8.91 33.57 -5.13
N VAL A 257 8.45 34.28 -6.16
CA VAL A 257 9.29 35.16 -6.97
C VAL A 257 9.40 36.50 -6.25
N ASP A 258 10.57 37.14 -6.33
CA ASP A 258 10.85 38.48 -5.78
C ASP A 258 9.78 39.52 -6.15
#